data_AF-A0AAU0Q340-F1
#
_entry.id   AF-A0AAU0Q340-F1
#
_cell.length_a   1.000
_cell.length_b   1.000
_cell.length_c   1.000
_cell.angle_alpha   90.00
_cell.angle_beta   90.00
_cell.angle_gamma   90.00
#
_symmetry.space_group_name_H-M   'P 1'
#
loop_
_entity.id
_entity.type
_entity.pdbx_description
1 polymer ?
#
loop_
_entity_poly.entity_id
_entity_poly.type
_entity_poly.pdbx_seq_one_letter_code
_entity_poly.pdbx_strand_id
1 'polypeptide(L)'
;MLDYLRDAAEIYRRSFAVIRAEADLARFPADVARVVVRLIHTCGQVDVAEHVAYTDDVVARAGAALAAGAPVLCDSSMVAAGITTSRLPADNQIVSLVADPRATELAARRQTTRSAAGVELCAERLPGAVLAIGNAPTALFRLLELVDEGAPPPAAVLGGPVGFVGSAQAKEELIERPRGMSYLVVRGRRGGSAMAAAAVNAIASDRE
;
A
#
# COMPACT_ATOMS: atom_id res chain seq x y z
N MET A 1 -14.73 -29.77 -23.85
CA MET A 1 -13.53 -29.11 -23.32
C MET A 1 -13.84 -27.61 -23.27
N LEU A 2 -13.57 -26.94 -22.15
CA LEU A 2 -13.79 -25.50 -22.05
C LEU A 2 -12.69 -24.77 -22.85
N ASP A 3 -13.09 -23.74 -23.61
CA ASP A 3 -12.18 -22.88 -24.39
C ASP A 3 -11.77 -21.67 -23.56
N TYR A 4 -10.47 -21.55 -23.28
CA TYR A 4 -9.90 -20.45 -22.50
C TYR A 4 -8.40 -20.29 -22.82
N LEU A 5 -7.90 -19.06 -22.69
CA LEU A 5 -6.49 -18.73 -22.88
C LEU A 5 -5.65 -19.38 -21.78
N ARG A 6 -4.57 -20.09 -22.16
CA ARG A 6 -3.67 -20.81 -21.23
C ARG A 6 -2.27 -20.21 -21.12
N ASP A 7 -1.95 -19.21 -21.95
CA ASP A 7 -0.68 -18.49 -21.88
C ASP A 7 -0.78 -17.37 -20.84
N ALA A 8 -0.06 -17.52 -19.72
CA ALA A 8 -0.08 -16.57 -18.63
C ALA A 8 0.46 -15.18 -19.02
N ALA A 9 1.52 -15.12 -19.82
CA ALA A 9 2.10 -13.84 -20.25
C ALA A 9 1.12 -13.09 -21.15
N GLU A 10 0.44 -13.82 -22.04
CA GLU A 10 -0.60 -13.25 -22.90
C GLU A 10 -1.83 -12.79 -22.10
N ILE A 11 -2.23 -13.50 -21.04
CA ILE A 11 -3.31 -13.07 -20.13
C ILE A 11 -2.95 -11.72 -19.49
N TYR A 12 -1.76 -11.57 -18.93
CA TYR A 12 -1.31 -10.31 -18.33
C TYR A 12 -1.28 -9.17 -19.36
N ARG A 13 -0.66 -9.42 -20.52
CA ARG A 13 -0.57 -8.43 -21.61
C ARG A 13 -1.95 -7.97 -22.08
N ARG A 14 -2.90 -8.89 -22.28
CA ARG A 14 -4.28 -8.55 -22.67
C ARG A 14 -5.02 -7.81 -21.56
N SER A 15 -4.89 -8.25 -20.31
CA SER A 15 -5.55 -7.60 -19.17
C SER A 15 -5.13 -6.13 -19.04
N PHE A 16 -3.83 -5.83 -19.10
CA PHE A 16 -3.35 -4.45 -19.00
C PHE A 16 -3.74 -3.60 -20.21
N ALA A 17 -3.78 -4.19 -21.42
CA ALA A 17 -4.27 -3.49 -22.61
C ALA A 17 -5.75 -3.10 -22.48
N VAL A 18 -6.60 -4.01 -21.98
CA VAL A 18 -8.02 -3.73 -21.72
C VAL A 18 -8.18 -2.63 -20.67
N ILE A 19 -7.47 -2.72 -19.55
CA ILE A 19 -7.52 -1.70 -18.49
C ILE A 19 -7.16 -0.31 -19.03
N ARG A 20 -6.10 -0.20 -19.84
CA ARG A 20 -5.68 1.08 -20.44
C ARG A 20 -6.68 1.63 -21.46
N ALA A 21 -7.48 0.77 -22.07
CA ALA A 21 -8.52 1.18 -23.01
C ALA A 21 -9.80 1.65 -22.30
N GLU A 22 -10.08 1.13 -21.10
CA GLU A 22 -11.34 1.37 -20.38
C GLU A 22 -11.22 2.40 -19.24
N ALA A 23 -10.06 2.52 -18.60
CA ALA A 23 -9.88 3.40 -17.45
C ALA A 23 -9.44 4.82 -17.88
N ASP A 24 -10.01 5.84 -17.23
CA ASP A 24 -9.50 7.21 -17.36
C ASP A 24 -8.21 7.36 -16.55
N LEU A 25 -7.08 7.40 -17.27
CA LEU A 25 -5.75 7.54 -16.70
C LEU A 25 -5.12 8.90 -17.00
N ALA A 26 -5.82 9.81 -17.69
CA ALA A 26 -5.25 11.05 -18.22
C ALA A 26 -4.73 12.00 -17.13
N ARG A 27 -5.29 11.90 -15.92
CA ARG A 27 -4.89 12.70 -14.75
C ARG A 27 -3.64 12.22 -14.02
N PHE A 28 -3.08 11.07 -14.41
CA PHE A 28 -1.91 10.50 -13.74
C PHE A 28 -0.65 10.70 -14.57
N PRO A 29 0.48 11.09 -13.95
CA PRO A 29 1.78 10.96 -14.60
C PRO A 29 2.06 9.48 -14.90
N ALA A 30 2.93 9.22 -15.87
CA ALA A 30 3.12 7.88 -16.43
C ALA A 30 3.53 6.82 -15.39
N ASP A 31 4.34 7.22 -14.41
CA ASP A 31 4.79 6.38 -13.30
C ASP A 31 3.63 6.01 -12.35
N VAL A 32 2.80 6.98 -11.96
CA VAL A 32 1.60 6.74 -11.14
C VAL A 32 0.56 5.92 -11.93
N ALA A 33 0.38 6.21 -13.22
CA ALA A 33 -0.56 5.48 -14.08
C ALA A 33 -0.27 3.97 -14.11
N ARG A 34 1.01 3.57 -14.14
CA ARG A 34 1.42 2.16 -14.04
C ARG A 34 0.99 1.51 -12.72
N VAL A 35 1.10 2.24 -11.61
CA VAL A 35 0.62 1.76 -10.30
C VAL A 35 -0.90 1.59 -10.34
N VAL A 36 -1.64 2.58 -10.87
CA VAL A 36 -3.11 2.55 -10.96
C VAL A 36 -3.61 1.41 -11.84
N VAL A 37 -2.98 1.14 -12.99
CA VAL A 37 -3.30 -0.02 -13.84
C VAL A 37 -3.22 -1.32 -13.04
N ARG A 38 -2.20 -1.47 -12.18
CA ARG A 38 -2.05 -2.67 -11.36
C ARG A 38 -3.06 -2.74 -10.22
N LEU A 39 -3.48 -1.60 -9.67
CA LEU A 39 -4.59 -1.54 -8.71
C LEU A 39 -5.91 -2.00 -9.36
N ILE A 40 -6.20 -1.54 -10.58
CA ILE A 40 -7.39 -1.96 -11.33
C ILE A 40 -7.32 -3.45 -11.62
N HIS A 41 -6.17 -3.96 -12.10
CA HIS A 41 -5.99 -5.37 -12.41
C HIS A 41 -6.29 -6.27 -11.21
N THR A 42 -5.88 -5.85 -10.00
CA THR A 42 -6.08 -6.68 -8.81
C THR A 42 -7.50 -6.65 -8.26
N CYS A 43 -8.32 -5.64 -8.57
CA CYS A 43 -9.70 -5.55 -8.08
C CYS A 43 -10.76 -5.76 -9.15
N GLY A 44 -10.40 -5.69 -10.44
CA GLY A 44 -11.33 -5.78 -11.56
C GLY A 44 -12.27 -4.58 -11.71
N GLN A 45 -11.92 -3.41 -11.18
CA GLN A 45 -12.76 -2.22 -11.17
C GLN A 45 -12.04 -1.01 -11.77
N VAL A 46 -12.36 -0.66 -13.02
CA VAL A 46 -11.71 0.47 -13.75
C VAL A 46 -11.99 1.83 -13.10
N ASP A 47 -13.17 1.99 -12.49
CA ASP A 47 -13.61 3.20 -11.80
C ASP A 47 -12.82 3.48 -10.50
N VAL A 48 -12.00 2.54 -10.02
CA VAL A 48 -11.12 2.80 -8.87
C VAL A 48 -10.14 3.94 -9.17
N ALA A 49 -9.81 4.14 -10.45
CA ALA A 49 -8.98 5.24 -10.92
C ALA A 49 -9.52 6.60 -10.45
N GLU A 50 -10.84 6.80 -10.35
CA GLU A 50 -11.45 8.06 -9.91
C GLU A 50 -11.14 8.40 -8.45
N HIS A 51 -10.83 7.39 -7.63
CA HIS A 51 -10.63 7.54 -6.19
C HIS A 51 -9.17 7.49 -5.75
N VAL A 52 -8.23 7.28 -6.66
CA VAL A 52 -6.80 7.30 -6.30
C VAL A 52 -6.40 8.73 -5.91
N ALA A 53 -5.78 8.86 -4.75
CA ALA A 53 -5.10 10.08 -4.31
C ALA A 53 -3.62 9.75 -4.11
N TYR A 54 -2.75 10.67 -4.53
CA TYR A 54 -1.31 10.48 -4.46
C TYR A 54 -0.57 11.80 -4.18
N THR A 55 0.69 11.71 -3.76
CA THR A 55 1.66 12.81 -3.86
C THR A 55 2.51 12.62 -5.12
N ASP A 56 2.87 13.72 -5.80
CA ASP A 56 3.57 13.68 -7.09
C ASP A 56 4.89 12.89 -7.04
N ASP A 57 5.54 12.87 -5.88
CA ASP A 57 6.83 12.20 -5.66
C ASP A 57 6.72 10.75 -5.19
N VAL A 58 5.52 10.18 -5.01
CA VAL A 58 5.34 8.91 -4.30
C VAL A 58 6.09 7.75 -4.95
N VAL A 59 6.04 7.64 -6.29
CA VAL A 59 6.69 6.53 -7.00
C VAL A 59 8.21 6.66 -6.91
N ALA A 60 8.73 7.88 -7.12
CA ALA A 60 10.16 8.15 -7.01
C ALA A 60 10.68 7.92 -5.57
N ARG A 61 9.98 8.44 -4.55
CA ARG A 61 10.41 8.36 -3.16
C ARG A 61 10.31 6.94 -2.59
N ALA A 62 9.19 6.25 -2.84
CA ALA A 62 9.04 4.87 -2.40
C ALA A 62 9.99 3.94 -3.17
N GLY A 63 10.16 4.14 -4.48
CA GLY A 63 11.10 3.39 -5.31
C GLY A 63 12.55 3.57 -4.84
N ALA A 64 12.97 4.79 -4.54
CA ALA A 64 14.30 5.08 -4.00
C ALA A 64 14.52 4.43 -2.63
N ALA A 65 13.52 4.47 -1.74
CA ALA A 65 13.60 3.80 -0.45
C ALA A 65 13.75 2.28 -0.61
N LEU A 66 12.96 1.65 -1.49
CA LEU A 66 13.09 0.23 -1.79
C LEU A 66 14.45 -0.11 -2.39
N ALA A 67 14.94 0.68 -3.36
CA ALA A 67 16.27 0.47 -3.94
C ALA A 67 17.40 0.59 -2.90
N ALA A 68 17.22 1.42 -1.87
CA ALA A 68 18.14 1.56 -0.74
C ALA A 68 18.00 0.46 0.33
N GLY A 69 17.15 -0.55 0.12
CA GLY A 69 16.96 -1.67 1.05
C GLY A 69 15.96 -1.41 2.17
N ALA A 70 15.14 -0.35 2.08
CA ALA A 70 14.13 -0.07 3.11
C ALA A 70 13.16 -1.23 3.30
N PRO A 71 12.71 -1.52 4.55
CA PRO A 71 11.73 -2.56 4.79
C PRO A 71 10.34 -2.13 4.30
N VAL A 72 9.52 -3.11 3.93
CA VAL A 72 8.09 -2.95 3.69
C VAL A 72 7.31 -3.37 4.93
N LEU A 73 6.77 -2.41 5.66
CA LEU A 73 6.00 -2.62 6.87
C LEU A 73 4.52 -2.76 6.53
N CYS A 74 3.95 -3.93 6.78
CA CYS A 74 2.61 -4.32 6.35
C CYS A 74 1.66 -4.39 7.56
N ASP A 75 0.53 -3.71 7.50
CA ASP A 75 -0.45 -3.70 8.59
C ASP A 75 -1.12 -5.06 8.86
N SER A 76 -1.10 -5.96 7.85
CA SER A 76 -1.68 -7.29 7.90
C SER A 76 -0.80 -8.33 7.20
N SER A 77 -0.92 -9.60 7.62
CA SER A 77 -0.20 -10.71 6.99
C SER A 77 -0.63 -10.95 5.54
N MET A 78 -1.86 -10.57 5.16
CA MET A 78 -2.32 -10.69 3.77
C MET A 78 -1.62 -9.70 2.84
N VAL A 79 -1.33 -8.47 3.31
CA VAL A 79 -0.52 -7.52 2.53
C VAL A 79 0.88 -8.08 2.33
N ALA A 80 1.51 -8.54 3.42
CA ALA A 80 2.85 -9.13 3.38
C ALA A 80 2.93 -10.30 2.39
N ALA A 81 1.94 -11.20 2.42
CA ALA A 81 1.89 -12.36 1.52
C ALA A 81 1.63 -12.00 0.05
N GLY A 82 1.01 -10.86 -0.24
CA GLY A 82 0.74 -10.40 -1.61
C GLY A 82 1.93 -9.73 -2.30
N ILE A 83 3.01 -9.41 -1.55
CA ILE A 83 4.20 -8.79 -2.11
C ILE A 83 5.04 -9.86 -2.81
N THR A 84 5.36 -9.63 -4.08
CA THR A 84 6.16 -10.53 -4.91
C THR A 84 7.64 -10.27 -4.65
N THR A 85 8.28 -11.16 -3.89
CA THR A 85 9.68 -11.01 -3.47
C THR A 85 10.66 -10.82 -4.63
N SER A 86 10.44 -11.52 -5.75
CA SER A 86 11.29 -11.41 -6.96
C SER A 86 11.22 -10.06 -7.68
N ARG A 87 10.32 -9.15 -7.27
CA ARG A 87 10.22 -7.79 -7.79
C ARG A 87 10.93 -6.76 -6.92
N LEU A 88 11.34 -7.10 -5.70
CA LEU A 88 12.01 -6.17 -4.81
C LEU A 88 13.42 -5.89 -5.35
N PRO A 89 13.85 -4.62 -5.40
CA PRO A 89 15.11 -4.23 -6.04
C PRO A 89 16.35 -4.53 -5.18
N ALA A 90 16.16 -4.84 -3.90
CA ALA A 90 17.20 -5.22 -2.95
C ALA A 90 16.68 -6.34 -2.03
N ASP A 91 17.46 -6.72 -1.01
CA ASP A 91 17.05 -7.66 0.04
C ASP A 91 16.07 -7.00 1.04
N ASN A 92 15.02 -6.33 0.53
CA ASN A 92 14.03 -5.63 1.32
C ASN A 92 13.26 -6.61 2.21
N GLN A 93 13.24 -6.37 3.52
CA GLN A 93 12.44 -7.17 4.44
C GLN A 93 10.95 -6.87 4.27
N ILE A 94 10.12 -7.89 4.17
CA ILE A 94 8.66 -7.78 4.26
C ILE A 94 8.23 -8.15 5.68
N VAL A 95 7.56 -7.24 6.38
CA VAL A 95 7.25 -7.40 7.81
C VAL A 95 5.75 -7.28 8.02
N SER A 96 5.12 -8.35 8.52
CA SER A 96 3.73 -8.27 9.00
C SER A 96 3.70 -7.75 10.43
N LEU A 97 3.24 -6.52 10.62
CA LEU A 97 3.18 -5.84 11.92
C LEU A 97 2.23 -6.55 12.89
N VAL A 98 1.10 -7.06 12.38
CA VAL A 98 0.12 -7.80 13.18
C VAL A 98 0.62 -9.19 13.62
N ALA A 99 1.65 -9.71 12.95
CA ALA A 99 2.25 -11.01 13.28
C ALA A 99 3.33 -10.92 14.36
N ASP A 100 3.72 -9.73 14.82
CA ASP A 100 4.63 -9.60 15.96
C ASP A 100 3.98 -10.25 17.20
N PRO A 101 4.63 -11.22 17.86
CA PRO A 101 4.04 -11.94 18.99
C PRO A 101 3.70 -11.00 20.16
N ARG A 102 4.36 -9.84 20.26
CA ARG A 102 4.10 -8.83 21.29
C ARG A 102 2.86 -7.97 21.01
N ALA A 103 2.36 -7.97 19.77
CA ALA A 103 1.25 -7.10 19.36
C ALA A 103 -0.06 -7.41 20.11
N THR A 104 -0.32 -8.68 20.39
CA THR A 104 -1.53 -9.11 21.13
C THR A 104 -1.53 -8.56 22.56
N GLU A 105 -0.41 -8.71 23.27
CA GLU A 105 -0.29 -8.25 24.65
C GLU A 105 -0.31 -6.72 24.73
N LEU A 106 0.42 -6.03 23.83
CA LEU A 106 0.42 -4.57 23.79
C LEU A 106 -0.97 -4.01 23.47
N ALA A 107 -1.69 -4.61 22.51
CA ALA A 107 -3.05 -4.21 22.16
C ALA A 107 -4.00 -4.29 23.36
N ALA A 108 -3.92 -5.37 24.16
CA ALA A 108 -4.71 -5.51 25.38
C ALA A 108 -4.36 -4.43 26.42
N ARG A 109 -3.06 -4.20 26.67
CA ARG A 109 -2.60 -3.19 27.64
C ARG A 109 -2.99 -1.76 27.25
N ARG A 110 -2.96 -1.44 25.95
CA ARG A 110 -3.29 -0.12 25.40
C ARG A 110 -4.77 0.04 25.04
N GLN A 111 -5.59 -1.00 25.22
CA GLN A 111 -6.98 -1.04 24.77
C GLN A 111 -7.17 -0.63 23.30
N THR A 112 -6.25 -1.09 22.44
CA THR A 112 -6.23 -0.78 21.01
C THR A 112 -6.27 -2.06 20.17
N THR A 113 -6.26 -1.92 18.85
CA THR A 113 -6.20 -3.06 17.92
C THR A 113 -4.79 -3.60 17.79
N ARG A 114 -4.66 -4.90 17.45
CA ARG A 114 -3.35 -5.53 17.17
C ARG A 114 -2.57 -4.84 16.04
N SER A 115 -3.25 -4.37 15.00
CA SER A 115 -2.58 -3.68 13.90
C SER A 115 -2.01 -2.31 14.34
N ALA A 116 -2.74 -1.55 15.17
CA ALA A 116 -2.22 -0.31 15.76
C ALA A 116 -1.04 -0.58 16.70
N ALA A 117 -1.15 -1.59 17.57
CA ALA A 117 -0.08 -2.01 18.45
C ALA A 117 1.17 -2.46 17.67
N GLY A 118 0.99 -3.16 16.54
CA GLY A 118 2.08 -3.55 15.64
C GLY A 118 2.84 -2.35 15.06
N VAL A 119 2.15 -1.26 14.74
CA VAL A 119 2.77 0.00 14.31
C VAL A 119 3.62 0.60 15.46
N GLU A 120 3.07 0.65 16.68
CA GLU A 120 3.81 1.13 17.87
C GLU A 120 5.08 0.32 18.13
N LEU A 121 5.01 -1.02 18.02
CA LEU A 121 6.17 -1.91 18.18
C LEU A 121 7.26 -1.73 17.12
N CYS A 122 6.93 -1.18 15.96
CA CYS A 122 7.85 -0.93 14.87
C CYS A 122 8.19 0.55 14.67
N ALA A 123 7.90 1.41 15.66
CA ALA A 123 8.13 2.85 15.57
C ALA A 123 9.58 3.21 15.19
N GLU A 124 10.58 2.51 15.76
CA GLU A 124 12.00 2.71 15.45
C GLU A 124 12.38 2.35 14.00
N ARG A 125 11.56 1.57 13.32
CA ARG A 125 11.76 1.13 11.94
C ARG A 125 10.99 1.99 10.94
N LEU A 126 10.16 2.92 11.39
CA LEU A 126 9.40 3.82 10.52
C LEU A 126 10.29 4.71 9.65
N PRO A 127 11.39 5.32 10.16
CA PRO A 127 12.15 6.29 9.37
C PRO A 127 12.64 5.70 8.04
N GLY A 128 12.16 6.24 6.93
CA GLY A 128 12.52 5.79 5.58
C GLY A 128 11.89 4.47 5.11
N ALA A 129 11.08 3.79 5.93
CA ALA A 129 10.36 2.58 5.50
C ALA A 129 9.26 2.88 4.48
N VAL A 130 8.81 1.83 3.77
CA VAL A 130 7.59 1.88 2.96
C VAL A 130 6.49 1.16 3.72
N LEU A 131 5.41 1.87 4.05
CA LEU A 131 4.26 1.28 4.72
C LEU A 131 3.21 0.86 3.70
N ALA A 132 2.77 -0.39 3.81
CA ALA A 132 1.68 -0.94 3.03
C ALA A 132 0.50 -1.23 3.97
N ILE A 133 -0.48 -0.33 3.99
CA ILE A 133 -1.65 -0.43 4.86
C ILE A 133 -2.86 -0.78 4.01
N GLY A 134 -3.27 -2.05 4.05
CA GLY A 134 -4.37 -2.57 3.23
C GLY A 134 -5.64 -2.87 4.00
N ASN A 135 -5.58 -3.05 5.32
CA ASN A 135 -6.69 -3.61 6.09
C ASN A 135 -7.20 -2.72 7.22
N ALA A 136 -6.32 -2.22 8.09
CA ALA A 136 -6.69 -1.65 9.38
C ALA A 136 -6.62 -0.11 9.38
N PRO A 137 -7.76 0.60 9.44
CA PRO A 137 -7.77 2.06 9.62
C PRO A 137 -7.04 2.51 10.89
N THR A 138 -7.12 1.71 11.95
CA THR A 138 -6.45 1.98 13.23
C THR A 138 -4.93 1.93 13.12
N ALA A 139 -4.35 1.15 12.20
CA ALA A 139 -2.92 1.18 11.94
C ALA A 139 -2.50 2.51 11.29
N LEU A 140 -3.29 3.01 10.35
CA LEU A 140 -3.05 4.32 9.74
C LEU A 140 -3.22 5.45 10.75
N PHE A 141 -4.27 5.45 11.57
CA PHE A 141 -4.40 6.43 12.64
C PHE A 141 -3.22 6.41 13.61
N ARG A 142 -2.80 5.22 14.08
CA ARG A 142 -1.67 5.13 15.00
C ARG A 142 -0.35 5.61 14.38
N LEU A 143 -0.13 5.33 13.09
CA LEU A 143 1.02 5.88 12.37
C LEU A 143 1.00 7.42 12.40
N LEU A 144 -0.13 8.03 12.10
CA LEU A 144 -0.28 9.49 12.05
C LEU A 144 -0.02 10.10 13.44
N GLU A 145 -0.56 9.50 14.49
CA GLU A 145 -0.31 9.91 15.88
C GLU A 145 1.17 9.81 16.26
N LEU A 146 1.86 8.71 15.91
CA LEU A 146 3.29 8.56 16.20
C LEU A 146 4.14 9.65 15.55
N VAL A 147 3.81 10.03 14.31
CA VAL A 147 4.52 11.12 13.63
C VAL A 147 4.21 12.47 14.29
N ASP A 148 2.97 12.71 14.72
CA ASP A 148 2.59 13.89 15.49
C ASP A 148 3.28 13.94 16.88
N GLU A 149 3.54 12.77 17.48
CA GLU A 149 4.33 12.58 18.72
C GLU A 149 5.85 12.75 18.50
N GLY A 150 6.31 12.96 17.27
CA GLY A 150 7.70 13.25 16.93
C GLY A 150 8.50 12.06 16.35
N ALA A 151 7.86 10.92 16.06
CA ALA A 151 8.51 9.84 15.32
C ALA A 151 8.85 10.32 13.89
N PRO A 152 10.06 10.04 13.36
CA PRO A 152 10.38 10.42 11.99
C PRO A 152 9.49 9.65 11.01
N PRO A 153 8.99 10.32 9.94
CA PRO A 153 8.01 9.72 9.05
C PRO A 153 8.65 8.62 8.17
N PRO A 154 7.85 7.62 7.76
CA PRO A 154 8.23 6.74 6.67
C PRO A 154 8.37 7.48 5.34
N ALA A 155 9.01 6.81 4.37
CA ALA A 155 9.15 7.34 3.02
C ALA A 155 7.78 7.46 2.34
N ALA A 156 6.93 6.42 2.44
CA ALA A 156 5.61 6.44 1.85
C ALA A 156 4.58 5.53 2.55
N VAL A 157 3.30 5.82 2.33
CA VAL A 157 2.14 4.98 2.70
C VAL A 157 1.34 4.57 1.45
N LEU A 158 1.12 3.26 1.26
CA LEU A 158 0.55 2.69 0.03
C LEU A 158 -0.73 1.86 0.25
N GLY A 159 -1.65 1.96 -0.71
CA GLY A 159 -2.90 1.18 -0.85
C GLY A 159 -4.09 1.79 -0.13
N GLY A 160 -3.95 1.97 1.19
CA GLY A 160 -4.99 2.46 2.06
C GLY A 160 -5.95 1.35 2.55
N PRO A 161 -6.42 1.42 3.82
CA PRO A 161 -7.28 0.40 4.41
C PRO A 161 -8.66 0.36 3.74
N VAL A 162 -9.25 -0.83 3.64
CA VAL A 162 -10.65 -1.05 3.22
C VAL A 162 -11.59 -0.97 4.43
N GLY A 163 -12.86 -0.61 4.21
CA GLY A 163 -13.91 -0.85 5.19
C GLY A 163 -14.92 0.26 5.35
N PHE A 164 -15.90 0.02 6.22
CA PHE A 164 -17.04 0.90 6.44
C PHE A 164 -16.88 1.84 7.63
N VAL A 165 -15.94 1.54 8.54
CA VAL A 165 -15.70 2.30 9.77
C VAL A 165 -14.24 2.77 9.77
N GLY A 166 -14.02 4.07 9.85
CA GLY A 166 -12.71 4.70 9.98
C GLY A 166 -11.82 4.70 8.72
N SER A 167 -12.07 3.82 7.73
CA SER A 167 -11.23 3.71 6.52
C SER A 167 -11.16 5.02 5.74
N ALA A 168 -12.31 5.61 5.39
CA ALA A 168 -12.34 6.86 4.63
C ALA A 168 -11.69 8.00 5.42
N GLN A 169 -12.01 8.10 6.71
CA GLN A 169 -11.50 9.13 7.61
C GLN A 169 -9.96 9.06 7.77
N ALA A 170 -9.41 7.86 7.99
CA ALA A 170 -7.97 7.68 8.15
C ALA A 170 -7.20 8.08 6.90
N LYS A 171 -7.75 7.76 5.71
CA LYS A 171 -7.12 8.12 4.43
C LYS A 171 -7.22 9.61 4.13
N GLU A 172 -8.37 10.23 4.41
CA GLU A 172 -8.50 11.67 4.22
C GLU A 172 -7.57 12.46 5.16
N GLU A 173 -7.43 12.02 6.41
CA GLU A 173 -6.49 12.61 7.35
C GLU A 173 -5.02 12.55 6.85
N LEU A 174 -4.61 11.43 6.25
CA LEU A 174 -3.30 11.32 5.60
C LEU A 174 -3.18 12.27 4.40
N ILE A 175 -4.22 12.37 3.57
CA ILE A 175 -4.24 13.21 2.36
C ILE A 175 -4.15 14.70 2.73
N GLU A 176 -4.94 15.14 3.71
CA GLU A 176 -4.98 16.53 4.16
C GLU A 176 -3.71 16.91 4.91
N ARG A 177 -3.13 15.98 5.69
CA ARG A 177 -1.94 16.21 6.51
C ARG A 177 -0.93 15.06 6.36
N PRO A 178 -0.10 15.08 5.30
CA PRO A 178 0.82 13.97 5.00
C PRO A 178 1.98 13.83 5.98
N ARG A 179 2.23 14.83 6.83
CA ARG A 179 3.29 14.83 7.86
C ARG A 179 4.67 14.45 7.30
N GLY A 180 4.98 14.95 6.11
CA GLY A 180 6.25 14.68 5.42
C GLY A 180 6.34 13.29 4.78
N MET A 181 5.29 12.47 4.82
CA MET A 181 5.20 11.21 4.08
C MET A 181 4.66 11.45 2.66
N SER A 182 5.14 10.66 1.70
CA SER A 182 4.46 10.53 0.41
C SER A 182 3.35 9.47 0.51
N TYR A 183 2.34 9.51 -0.36
CA TYR A 183 1.28 8.50 -0.31
C TYR A 183 0.69 8.16 -1.68
N LEU A 184 0.12 6.96 -1.78
CA LEU A 184 -0.77 6.55 -2.85
C LEU A 184 -1.85 5.66 -2.25
N VAL A 185 -3.08 6.19 -2.15
CA VAL A 185 -4.20 5.52 -1.49
C VAL A 185 -5.48 5.61 -2.31
N VAL A 186 -6.39 4.66 -2.10
CA VAL A 186 -7.74 4.71 -2.69
C VAL A 186 -8.70 5.35 -1.69
N ARG A 187 -9.27 6.52 -2.02
CA ARG A 187 -10.24 7.26 -1.17
C ARG A 187 -11.50 6.45 -0.87
N GLY A 188 -12.25 6.88 0.13
CA GLY A 188 -13.54 6.28 0.50
C GLY A 188 -13.39 4.91 1.17
N ARG A 189 -14.31 3.97 0.89
CA ARG A 189 -14.34 2.64 1.55
C ARG A 189 -13.51 1.57 0.86
N ARG A 190 -13.14 1.80 -0.40
CA ARG A 190 -12.33 0.88 -1.21
C ARG A 190 -10.87 0.92 -0.77
N GLY A 191 -10.13 -0.14 -1.07
CA GLY A 191 -8.77 -0.37 -0.61
C GLY A 191 -8.55 -1.86 -0.53
N GLY A 192 -7.73 -2.32 0.41
CA GLY A 192 -7.60 -3.74 0.69
C GLY A 192 -6.17 -4.23 0.54
N SER A 193 -5.92 -5.43 1.08
CA SER A 193 -4.59 -6.02 1.08
C SER A 193 -4.02 -6.22 -0.33
N ALA A 194 -4.88 -6.61 -1.27
CA ALA A 194 -4.48 -6.82 -2.66
C ALA A 194 -4.01 -5.52 -3.33
N MET A 195 -4.73 -4.41 -3.11
CA MET A 195 -4.34 -3.09 -3.64
C MET A 195 -3.05 -2.57 -3.00
N ALA A 196 -2.89 -2.70 -1.68
CA ALA A 196 -1.65 -2.28 -1.01
C ALA A 196 -0.44 -3.07 -1.51
N ALA A 197 -0.57 -4.39 -1.65
CA ALA A 197 0.49 -5.23 -2.22
C ALA A 197 0.77 -4.90 -3.70
N ALA A 198 -0.28 -4.68 -4.50
CA ALA A 198 -0.15 -4.28 -5.91
C ALA A 198 0.60 -2.95 -6.07
N ALA A 199 0.34 -1.97 -5.19
CA ALA A 199 1.06 -0.71 -5.17
C ALA A 199 2.56 -0.90 -4.91
N VAL A 200 2.92 -1.67 -3.87
CA VAL A 200 4.32 -2.03 -3.59
C VAL A 200 4.95 -2.73 -4.79
N ASN A 201 4.29 -3.76 -5.32
CA ASN A 201 4.83 -4.55 -6.43
C ASN A 201 5.04 -3.71 -7.70
N ALA A 202 4.18 -2.73 -7.97
CA ALA A 202 4.29 -1.84 -9.12
C ALA A 202 5.45 -0.86 -8.99
N ILE A 203 5.68 -0.33 -7.79
CA ILE A 203 6.77 0.62 -7.50
C ILE A 203 8.12 -0.11 -7.42
N ALA A 204 8.14 -1.35 -6.91
CA ALA A 204 9.38 -2.11 -6.72
C ALA A 204 10.11 -2.48 -8.02
N SER A 205 9.40 -2.55 -9.15
CA SER A 205 9.99 -2.95 -10.44
C SER A 205 9.25 -2.35 -11.62
N ASP A 206 10.02 -1.91 -12.63
CA ASP A 206 9.50 -1.34 -13.86
C ASP A 206 8.88 -2.32 -14.84
N ARG A 207 9.06 -3.63 -14.59
CA ARG A 207 8.50 -4.67 -15.44
C ARG A 207 7.00 -4.84 -15.19
N GLU A 208 6.17 -4.60 -16.19
CA GLU A 208 4.75 -4.95 -16.16
C GLU A 208 4.49 -6.43 -16.44
#